data_AF-A0A382MNC9-F1
#
_entry.id   AF-A0A382MNC9-F1
#
_cell.length_a   1.000
_cell.length_b   1.000
_cell.length_c   1.000
_cell.angle_alpha   90.00
_cell.angle_beta   90.00
_cell.angle_gamma   90.00
#
_symmetry.space_group_name_H-M   'P 1'
#
loop_
_entity.id
_entity.type
_entity.pdbx_description
1 polymer ?
#
loop_
_entity_poly.entity_id
_entity_poly.type
_entity_poly.pdbx_seq_one_letter_code
_entity_poly.pdbx_strand_id
1 'polypeptide(L)'
;MKKLPKVAISIFLIYSGFFFSGLSSICAAELSSNDFYKRDQVQEIHLTVNNGDLVKMKKALPERIYVPASLRWRDIRLGNVAIRYKGNSSSQPHQRHKRSYLIKVNEYKKGTRFLGLRRIALDNGVQFGSLFCEPIVTDILRNLGVPASRCNYAKLFINGNYQGVYGNVERIDESFLETQFGSNKGALFKVHMPGPGANFAYAGNDPEKYKKGFKAKTKAAEHSYD
;
A
#
# COMPACT_ATOMS: atom_id res chain seq x y z
N MET A 1 -13.87 -63.51 72.55
CA MET A 1 -14.51 -62.47 73.41
C MET A 1 -14.70 -61.19 72.61
N LYS A 2 -15.95 -60.67 72.62
CA LYS A 2 -16.43 -59.31 72.27
C LYS A 2 -16.25 -58.74 70.84
N LYS A 3 -17.42 -58.51 70.22
CA LYS A 3 -17.71 -57.66 69.06
C LYS A 3 -17.30 -56.18 69.28
N LEU A 4 -17.06 -55.43 68.19
CA LEU A 4 -17.77 -54.18 67.86
C LEU A 4 -17.47 -53.77 66.39
N PRO A 5 -18.43 -53.15 65.66
CA PRO A 5 -18.42 -53.00 64.20
C PRO A 5 -17.94 -51.61 63.75
N LYS A 6 -17.51 -51.47 62.49
CA LYS A 6 -17.39 -50.15 61.83
C LYS A 6 -17.94 -50.20 60.40
N VAL A 7 -19.21 -49.77 60.33
CA VAL A 7 -19.91 -48.95 59.35
C VAL A 7 -19.19 -48.69 58.01
N ALA A 8 -19.86 -49.11 56.93
CA ALA A 8 -19.57 -48.73 55.55
C ALA A 8 -20.04 -47.30 55.26
N ILE A 9 -19.20 -46.51 54.58
CA ILE A 9 -19.60 -45.25 53.92
C ILE A 9 -19.30 -45.44 52.43
N SER A 10 -20.36 -45.68 51.65
CA SER A 10 -20.29 -45.66 50.18
C SER A 10 -20.43 -44.23 49.70
N ILE A 11 -19.36 -43.66 49.15
CA ILE A 11 -19.37 -42.34 48.51
C ILE A 11 -19.77 -42.56 47.04
N PHE A 12 -20.99 -42.13 46.69
CA PHE A 12 -21.42 -42.00 45.30
C PHE A 12 -20.77 -40.76 44.68
N LEU A 13 -19.77 -40.95 43.84
CA LEU A 13 -19.17 -39.88 43.01
C LEU A 13 -20.05 -39.68 41.77
N ILE A 14 -20.83 -38.60 41.77
CA ILE A 14 -21.57 -38.13 40.60
C ILE A 14 -20.54 -37.51 39.64
N TYR A 15 -20.23 -38.21 38.55
CA TYR A 15 -19.51 -37.63 37.41
C TYR A 15 -20.49 -36.74 36.63
N SER A 16 -20.53 -35.45 36.94
CA SER A 16 -21.12 -34.46 36.04
C SER A 16 -20.14 -34.19 34.89
N GLY A 17 -20.52 -34.61 33.70
CA GLY A 17 -19.72 -34.42 32.49
C GLY A 17 -19.52 -32.95 32.17
N PHE A 18 -18.26 -32.51 32.11
CA PHE A 18 -17.87 -31.31 31.39
C PHE A 18 -17.54 -31.70 29.96
N PHE A 19 -18.53 -31.59 29.08
CA PHE A 19 -18.29 -31.52 27.64
C PHE A 19 -17.64 -30.16 27.36
N PHE A 20 -16.31 -30.11 27.33
CA PHE A 20 -15.58 -28.96 26.84
C PHE A 20 -15.68 -28.97 25.31
N SER A 21 -16.72 -28.34 24.77
CA SER A 21 -16.77 -28.00 23.35
C SER A 21 -15.72 -26.91 23.09
N GLY A 22 -14.49 -27.32 22.83
CA GLY A 22 -13.46 -26.43 22.33
C GLY A 22 -13.92 -25.90 20.97
N LEU A 23 -14.42 -24.66 20.94
CA LEU A 23 -14.40 -23.88 19.71
C LEU A 23 -12.92 -23.67 19.37
N SER A 24 -12.39 -24.50 18.48
CA SER A 24 -11.21 -24.13 17.71
C SER A 24 -11.57 -22.87 16.92
N SER A 25 -11.20 -21.70 17.46
CA SER A 25 -11.19 -20.47 16.69
C SER A 25 -10.13 -20.68 15.61
N ILE A 26 -10.59 -21.04 14.41
CA ILE A 26 -9.77 -20.89 13.21
C ILE A 26 -9.59 -19.38 13.08
N CYS A 27 -8.50 -18.83 13.62
CA CYS A 27 -8.10 -17.47 13.31
C CYS A 27 -7.86 -17.43 11.80
N ALA A 28 -8.85 -16.94 11.04
CA ALA A 28 -8.60 -16.50 9.68
C ALA A 28 -7.47 -15.47 9.79
N ALA A 29 -6.29 -15.79 9.25
CA ALA A 29 -5.17 -14.86 9.23
C ALA A 29 -5.66 -13.55 8.60
N GLU A 30 -5.61 -12.46 9.35
CA GLU A 30 -6.06 -11.17 8.85
C GLU A 30 -5.11 -10.75 7.72
N LEU A 31 -5.66 -10.55 6.52
CA LEU A 31 -4.87 -10.12 5.36
C LEU A 31 -4.16 -8.81 5.68
N SER A 32 -2.90 -8.71 5.28
CA SER A 32 -2.03 -7.57 5.54
C SER A 32 -1.41 -7.02 4.25
N SER A 33 -0.76 -5.86 4.33
CA SER A 33 0.00 -5.34 3.18
C SER A 33 1.19 -6.23 2.81
N ASN A 34 1.68 -7.08 3.73
CA ASN A 34 2.72 -8.06 3.40
C ASN A 34 2.20 -9.12 2.42
N ASP A 35 0.93 -9.53 2.53
CA ASP A 35 0.31 -10.46 1.59
C ASP A 35 0.12 -9.81 0.21
N PHE A 36 -0.24 -8.52 0.19
CA PHE A 36 -0.40 -7.75 -1.03
C PHE A 36 0.93 -7.51 -1.76
N TYR A 37 2.03 -7.35 -1.02
CA TYR A 37 3.38 -7.17 -1.56
C TYR A 37 4.23 -8.45 -1.52
N LYS A 38 3.62 -9.62 -1.34
CA LYS A 38 4.37 -10.89 -1.31
C LYS A 38 5.09 -11.10 -2.64
N ARG A 39 6.41 -11.31 -2.58
CA ARG A 39 7.33 -11.19 -3.72
C ARG A 39 7.19 -12.30 -4.77
N ASP A 40 6.76 -13.47 -4.34
CA ASP A 40 6.55 -14.69 -5.13
C ASP A 40 5.12 -14.79 -5.72
N GLN A 41 4.27 -13.79 -5.48
CA GLN A 41 2.89 -13.77 -5.97
C GLN A 41 2.66 -12.61 -6.95
N VAL A 42 2.12 -12.96 -8.12
CA VAL A 42 1.53 -11.98 -9.04
C VAL A 42 0.13 -11.68 -8.56
N GLN A 43 -0.10 -10.45 -8.14
CA GLN A 43 -1.40 -10.00 -7.65
C GLN A 43 -2.39 -9.81 -8.80
N GLU A 44 -3.68 -9.87 -8.48
CA GLU A 44 -4.74 -9.53 -9.42
C GLU A 44 -5.58 -8.38 -8.85
N ILE A 45 -5.53 -7.24 -9.53
CA ILE A 45 -6.18 -6.01 -9.11
C ILE A 45 -7.29 -5.67 -10.10
N HIS A 46 -8.50 -5.52 -9.57
CA HIS A 46 -9.67 -5.13 -10.35
C HIS A 46 -10.11 -3.72 -9.97
N LEU A 47 -10.28 -2.87 -10.98
CA LEU A 47 -10.85 -1.55 -10.84
C LEU A 47 -12.15 -1.46 -11.62
N THR A 48 -13.16 -0.85 -11.01
CA THR A 48 -14.40 -0.46 -11.68
C THR A 48 -14.48 1.05 -11.73
N VAL A 49 -14.63 1.61 -12.93
CA VAL A 49 -14.54 3.06 -13.21
C VAL A 49 -15.64 3.43 -14.19
N ASN A 50 -16.30 4.58 -14.01
CA ASN A 50 -17.22 5.08 -15.02
C ASN A 50 -16.45 5.37 -16.34
N ASN A 51 -17.00 4.98 -17.49
CA ASN A 51 -16.35 5.21 -18.78
C ASN A 51 -16.15 6.71 -19.08
N GLY A 52 -17.09 7.56 -18.69
CA GLY A 52 -16.96 9.02 -18.81
C GLY A 52 -15.79 9.56 -17.98
N ASP A 53 -15.55 8.99 -16.81
CA ASP A 53 -14.41 9.34 -15.96
C ASP A 53 -13.08 8.88 -16.56
N LEU A 54 -13.02 7.72 -17.21
CA LEU A 54 -11.82 7.29 -17.94
C LEU A 54 -11.48 8.26 -19.09
N VAL A 55 -12.50 8.70 -19.83
CA VAL A 55 -12.34 9.71 -20.90
C VAL A 55 -11.89 11.04 -20.32
N LYS A 56 -12.53 11.51 -19.24
CA LYS A 56 -12.17 12.74 -18.52
C LYS A 56 -10.72 12.70 -18.05
N MET A 57 -10.30 11.62 -17.39
CA MET A 57 -8.94 11.41 -16.90
C MET A 57 -7.90 11.45 -18.04
N LYS A 58 -8.22 10.91 -19.21
CA LYS A 58 -7.33 10.95 -20.39
C LYS A 58 -7.26 12.33 -21.02
N LYS A 59 -8.40 13.01 -21.18
CA LYS A 59 -8.47 14.36 -21.78
C LYS A 59 -7.79 15.43 -20.93
N ALA A 60 -7.75 15.27 -19.61
CA ALA A 60 -7.12 16.22 -18.70
C ALA A 60 -5.59 16.27 -18.82
N LEU A 61 -4.94 15.28 -19.44
CA LEU A 61 -3.48 15.28 -19.60
C LEU A 61 -3.01 16.56 -20.34
N PRO A 62 -1.92 17.21 -19.90
CA PRO A 62 -0.91 16.71 -18.95
C PRO A 62 -1.28 16.83 -17.47
N GLU A 63 -2.40 17.47 -17.14
CA GLU A 63 -2.90 17.50 -15.76
C GLU A 63 -3.36 16.10 -15.33
N ARG A 64 -2.87 15.66 -14.17
CA ARG A 64 -3.15 14.33 -13.62
C ARG A 64 -4.24 14.41 -12.57
N ILE A 65 -5.49 14.48 -13.03
CA ILE A 65 -6.66 14.51 -12.15
C ILE A 65 -7.02 13.12 -11.63
N TYR A 66 -7.58 13.07 -10.42
CA TYR A 66 -8.19 11.87 -9.88
C TYR A 66 -9.63 11.71 -10.35
N VAL A 67 -10.02 10.46 -10.63
CA VAL A 67 -11.41 10.09 -10.92
C VAL A 67 -11.87 8.95 -10.00
N PRO A 68 -13.16 8.87 -9.67
CA PRO A 68 -13.67 7.88 -8.74
C PRO A 68 -13.63 6.47 -9.33
N ALA A 69 -13.38 5.49 -8.47
CA ALA A 69 -13.35 4.08 -8.81
C ALA A 69 -13.69 3.21 -7.60
N SER A 70 -13.92 1.92 -7.86
CA SER A 70 -13.92 0.86 -6.85
C SER A 70 -12.73 -0.07 -7.06
N LEU A 71 -12.12 -0.53 -5.98
CA LEU A 71 -11.02 -1.49 -5.97
C LEU A 71 -11.52 -2.83 -5.44
N ARG A 72 -11.14 -3.91 -6.12
CA ARG A 72 -11.25 -5.28 -5.62
C ARG A 72 -9.90 -5.99 -5.71
N TRP A 73 -9.51 -6.62 -4.61
CA TRP A 73 -8.37 -7.54 -4.53
C TRP A 73 -8.75 -8.69 -3.61
N ARG A 74 -8.76 -9.93 -4.14
CA ARG A 74 -9.33 -11.11 -3.47
C ARG A 74 -10.77 -10.79 -2.97
N ASP A 75 -11.05 -11.09 -1.72
CA ASP A 75 -12.35 -10.85 -1.07
C ASP A 75 -12.51 -9.40 -0.58
N ILE A 76 -11.45 -8.59 -0.65
CA ILE A 76 -11.50 -7.19 -0.21
C ILE A 76 -12.07 -6.32 -1.33
N ARG A 77 -13.12 -5.58 -1.00
CA ARG A 77 -13.75 -4.58 -1.87
C ARG A 77 -13.75 -3.22 -1.18
N LEU A 78 -13.20 -2.21 -1.86
CA LEU A 78 -13.22 -0.83 -1.42
C LEU A 78 -13.92 0.03 -2.47
N GLY A 79 -15.09 0.55 -2.11
CA GLY A 79 -15.70 1.65 -2.84
C GLY A 79 -14.99 2.97 -2.55
N ASN A 80 -15.27 4.00 -3.37
CA ASN A 80 -14.80 5.37 -3.17
C ASN A 80 -13.27 5.50 -3.09
N VAL A 81 -12.54 4.73 -3.90
CA VAL A 81 -11.12 5.00 -4.15
C VAL A 81 -11.02 5.97 -5.32
N ALA A 82 -9.87 6.63 -5.46
CA ALA A 82 -9.61 7.48 -6.61
C ALA A 82 -8.43 6.94 -7.41
N ILE A 83 -8.51 7.02 -8.74
CA ILE A 83 -7.42 6.61 -9.63
C ILE A 83 -7.00 7.77 -10.51
N ARG A 84 -5.72 7.78 -10.90
CA ARG A 84 -5.18 8.69 -11.90
C ARG A 84 -4.01 8.09 -12.63
N TYR A 85 -3.66 8.67 -13.77
CA TYR A 85 -2.34 8.41 -14.38
C TYR A 85 -1.21 8.94 -13.48
N LYS A 86 -0.08 8.22 -13.49
CA LYS A 86 1.14 8.50 -12.72
C LYS A 86 2.34 8.64 -13.64
N GLY A 87 3.36 9.36 -13.15
CA GLY A 87 4.68 9.51 -13.75
C GLY A 87 4.74 10.68 -14.72
N ASN A 88 5.91 11.29 -14.91
CA ASN A 88 6.03 12.42 -15.83
C ASN A 88 6.08 11.92 -17.28
N SER A 89 6.86 10.88 -17.56
CA SER A 89 6.98 10.27 -18.90
C SER A 89 5.78 9.37 -19.24
N SER A 90 5.31 8.57 -18.28
CA SER A 90 4.19 7.63 -18.49
C SER A 90 2.82 8.31 -18.60
N SER A 91 2.67 9.56 -18.18
CA SER A 91 1.43 10.33 -18.30
C SER A 91 1.49 11.44 -19.35
N GLN A 92 2.48 11.47 -20.25
CA GLN A 92 2.51 12.47 -21.31
C GLN A 92 1.29 12.31 -22.24
N PRO A 93 0.67 13.38 -22.74
CA PRO A 93 -0.52 13.28 -23.59
C PRO A 93 -0.34 12.38 -24.81
N HIS A 94 0.84 12.43 -25.45
CA HIS A 94 1.19 11.68 -26.66
C HIS A 94 1.78 10.29 -26.41
N GLN A 95 1.85 9.83 -25.15
CA GLN A 95 2.31 8.49 -24.81
C GLN A 95 1.40 7.43 -25.45
N ARG A 96 2.00 6.58 -26.30
CA ARG A 96 1.33 5.53 -27.08
C ARG A 96 1.33 4.17 -26.36
N HIS A 97 2.22 3.99 -25.38
CA HIS A 97 2.31 2.76 -24.62
C HIS A 97 1.43 2.78 -23.37
N LYS A 98 1.36 1.62 -22.72
CA LYS A 98 0.72 1.40 -21.42
C LYS A 98 1.14 2.46 -20.40
N ARG A 99 0.19 3.01 -19.65
CA ARG A 99 0.40 4.12 -18.69
C ARG A 99 0.39 3.62 -17.26
N SER A 100 1.21 4.20 -16.38
CA SER A 100 1.18 3.89 -14.95
C SER A 100 -0.04 4.49 -14.25
N TYR A 101 -0.54 3.81 -13.22
CA TYR A 101 -1.67 4.26 -12.41
C TYR A 101 -1.24 4.51 -10.96
N LEU A 102 -1.91 5.45 -10.32
CA LEU A 102 -1.88 5.61 -8.87
C LEU A 102 -3.30 5.49 -8.34
N ILE A 103 -3.51 4.56 -7.43
CA ILE A 103 -4.75 4.39 -6.68
C ILE A 103 -4.55 5.08 -5.33
N LYS A 104 -5.46 5.98 -4.97
CA LYS A 104 -5.50 6.65 -3.67
C LYS A 104 -6.78 6.26 -2.96
N VAL A 105 -6.64 5.51 -1.86
CA VAL A 105 -7.79 4.88 -1.19
C VAL A 105 -8.50 5.83 -0.22
N ASN A 106 -7.86 6.94 0.13
CA ASN A 106 -8.35 7.92 1.10
C ASN A 106 -8.59 9.31 0.49
N GLU A 107 -8.86 9.36 -0.82
CA GLU A 107 -9.13 10.63 -1.51
C GLU A 107 -10.45 11.24 -1.01
N TYR A 108 -11.54 10.49 -1.11
CA TYR A 108 -12.89 10.95 -0.79
C TYR A 108 -13.29 10.74 0.68
N LYS A 109 -12.77 9.69 1.33
CA LYS A 109 -12.98 9.44 2.76
C LYS A 109 -11.63 9.41 3.48
N LYS A 110 -11.34 10.45 4.26
CA LYS A 110 -10.15 10.48 5.12
C LYS A 110 -10.22 9.33 6.12
N GLY A 111 -9.06 8.79 6.50
CA GLY A 111 -9.00 7.64 7.41
C GLY A 111 -9.08 6.27 6.72
N THR A 112 -9.72 6.13 5.55
CA THR A 112 -9.77 4.85 4.82
C THR A 112 -8.36 4.30 4.54
N ARG A 113 -8.21 2.98 4.71
CA ARG A 113 -6.98 2.24 4.40
C ARG A 113 -7.31 0.97 3.63
N PHE A 114 -6.39 0.57 2.77
CA PHE A 114 -6.35 -0.75 2.18
C PHE A 114 -5.17 -1.50 2.78
N LEU A 115 -5.42 -2.43 3.70
CA LEU A 115 -4.36 -3.21 4.35
C LEU A 115 -3.29 -2.31 5.02
N GLY A 116 -3.73 -1.20 5.63
CA GLY A 116 -2.85 -0.16 6.20
C GLY A 116 -2.31 0.87 5.20
N LEU A 117 -2.48 0.65 3.89
CA LEU A 117 -1.97 1.52 2.83
C LEU A 117 -2.93 2.68 2.53
N ARG A 118 -2.35 3.86 2.25
CA ARG A 118 -3.09 5.05 1.73
C ARG A 118 -3.10 5.09 0.21
N ARG A 119 -2.10 4.49 -0.45
CA ARG A 119 -1.88 4.57 -1.90
C ARG A 119 -1.25 3.29 -2.44
N ILE A 120 -1.56 2.95 -3.68
CA ILE A 120 -0.99 1.82 -4.43
C ILE A 120 -0.50 2.36 -5.78
N ALA A 121 0.75 2.10 -6.15
CA ALA A 121 1.27 2.46 -7.46
C ALA A 121 1.40 1.22 -8.36
N LEU A 122 0.94 1.37 -9.59
CA LEU A 122 1.07 0.38 -10.65
C LEU A 122 1.92 0.99 -11.77
N ASP A 123 3.20 0.64 -11.77
CA ASP A 123 4.19 1.20 -12.67
C ASP A 123 4.35 0.36 -13.94
N ASN A 124 4.44 1.04 -15.07
CA ASN A 124 4.46 0.42 -16.39
C ASN A 124 5.85 -0.08 -16.83
N GLY A 125 6.91 0.18 -16.05
CA GLY A 125 8.30 -0.21 -16.33
C GLY A 125 9.03 0.65 -17.37
N VAL A 126 8.37 1.67 -17.95
CA VAL A 126 8.93 2.43 -19.08
C VAL A 126 10.23 3.15 -18.74
N GLN A 127 10.38 3.61 -17.49
CA GLN A 127 11.54 4.39 -17.08
C GLN A 127 12.81 3.53 -16.92
N PHE A 128 12.66 2.25 -16.61
CA PHE A 128 13.78 1.32 -16.41
C PHE A 128 14.01 0.39 -17.60
N GLY A 129 13.20 0.50 -18.66
CA GLY A 129 13.24 -0.42 -19.80
C GLY A 129 12.74 -1.84 -19.49
N SER A 130 12.39 -2.15 -18.23
CA SER A 130 11.84 -3.43 -17.82
C SER A 130 10.97 -3.30 -16.57
N LEU A 131 10.16 -4.32 -16.28
CA LEU A 131 9.41 -4.42 -15.02
C LEU A 131 10.27 -4.99 -13.86
N PHE A 132 11.46 -5.53 -14.15
CA PHE A 132 12.25 -6.29 -13.18
C PHE A 132 13.23 -5.43 -12.38
N CYS A 133 13.72 -4.33 -12.96
CA CYS A 133 14.77 -3.51 -12.35
C CYS A 133 14.36 -2.95 -10.98
N GLU A 134 13.17 -2.35 -10.87
CA GLU A 134 12.73 -1.72 -9.63
C GLU A 134 12.55 -2.73 -8.48
N PRO A 135 11.85 -3.87 -8.64
CA PRO A 135 11.81 -4.92 -7.62
C PRO A 135 13.20 -5.43 -7.20
N ILE A 136 14.11 -5.66 -8.15
CA ILE A 136 15.47 -6.16 -7.84
C ILE A 136 16.22 -5.14 -7.00
N VAL A 137 16.21 -3.85 -7.40
CA VAL A 137 16.93 -2.80 -6.68
C VAL A 137 16.36 -2.61 -5.28
N THR A 138 15.02 -2.58 -5.13
CA THR A 138 14.44 -2.39 -3.80
C THR A 138 14.61 -3.62 -2.91
N ASP A 139 14.61 -4.84 -3.44
CA ASP A 139 14.92 -6.06 -2.68
C ASP A 139 16.37 -6.03 -2.16
N ILE A 140 17.35 -5.64 -2.98
CA ILE A 140 18.75 -5.48 -2.56
C ILE A 140 18.86 -4.46 -1.42
N LEU A 141 18.26 -3.27 -1.58
CA LEU A 141 18.30 -2.23 -0.55
C LEU A 141 17.69 -2.70 0.78
N ARG A 142 16.54 -3.38 0.72
CA ARG A 142 15.87 -3.93 1.90
C ARG A 142 16.69 -5.03 2.58
N ASN A 143 17.35 -5.89 1.82
CA ASN A 143 18.25 -6.93 2.35
C ASN A 143 19.47 -6.31 3.05
N LEU A 144 19.88 -5.10 2.65
CA LEU A 144 20.93 -4.32 3.31
C LEU A 144 20.43 -3.47 4.48
N GLY A 145 19.15 -3.62 4.88
CA GLY A 145 18.57 -2.85 5.98
C GLY A 145 18.21 -1.40 5.64
N VAL A 146 18.28 -1.00 4.36
CA VAL A 146 17.87 0.33 3.92
C VAL A 146 16.35 0.37 3.76
N PRO A 147 15.62 1.30 4.41
CA PRO A 147 14.19 1.47 4.19
C PRO A 147 13.88 1.78 2.72
N ALA A 148 13.27 0.81 2.04
CA ALA A 148 12.90 0.91 0.62
C ALA A 148 11.54 0.27 0.37
N SER A 149 10.88 0.69 -0.71
CA SER A 149 9.55 0.20 -1.10
C SER A 149 9.53 -1.32 -1.28
N ARG A 150 8.49 -1.98 -0.74
CA ARG A 150 8.15 -3.34 -1.18
C ARG A 150 7.63 -3.33 -2.61
N CYS A 151 8.03 -4.33 -3.40
CA CYS A 151 7.67 -4.42 -4.80
C CYS A 151 7.32 -5.87 -5.17
N ASN A 152 6.27 -6.05 -5.96
CA ASN A 152 5.98 -7.29 -6.68
C ASN A 152 5.31 -6.95 -8.03
N TYR A 153 4.52 -7.87 -8.58
CA TYR A 153 3.82 -7.67 -9.84
C TYR A 153 2.32 -7.76 -9.65
N ALA A 154 1.57 -7.05 -10.49
CA ALA A 154 0.12 -7.16 -10.53
C ALA A 154 -0.42 -7.18 -11.96
N LYS A 155 -1.37 -8.07 -12.23
CA LYS A 155 -2.28 -7.97 -13.37
C LYS A 155 -3.35 -6.94 -13.03
N LEU A 156 -3.56 -5.97 -13.92
CA LEU A 156 -4.60 -4.96 -13.75
C LEU A 156 -5.77 -5.22 -14.70
N PHE A 157 -6.98 -5.20 -14.16
CA PHE A 157 -8.23 -5.22 -14.91
C PHE A 157 -9.00 -3.93 -14.62
N ILE A 158 -9.43 -3.21 -15.67
CA ILE A 158 -10.32 -2.05 -15.56
C ILE A 158 -11.61 -2.37 -16.29
N ASN A 159 -12.73 -2.36 -15.57
CA ASN A 159 -14.05 -2.75 -16.10
C ASN A 159 -14.03 -4.13 -16.79
N GLY A 160 -13.29 -5.09 -16.19
CA GLY A 160 -13.10 -6.44 -16.75
C GLY A 160 -12.04 -6.53 -17.86
N ASN A 161 -11.60 -5.40 -18.44
CA ASN A 161 -10.60 -5.41 -19.51
C ASN A 161 -9.19 -5.48 -18.95
N TYR A 162 -8.42 -6.48 -19.41
CA TYR A 162 -7.02 -6.64 -19.03
C TYR A 162 -6.15 -5.50 -19.56
N GLN A 163 -5.44 -4.83 -18.65
CA GLN A 163 -4.57 -3.68 -18.95
C GLN A 163 -3.08 -4.07 -19.00
N GLY A 164 -2.74 -5.33 -18.74
CA GLY A 164 -1.36 -5.82 -18.68
C GLY A 164 -0.84 -6.05 -17.25
N VAL A 165 0.42 -6.50 -17.18
CA VAL A 165 1.19 -6.66 -15.94
C VAL A 165 1.89 -5.35 -15.58
N TYR A 166 1.87 -4.96 -14.31
CA TYR A 166 2.52 -3.77 -13.76
C TYR A 166 3.48 -4.15 -12.64
N GLY A 167 4.48 -3.30 -12.40
CA GLY A 167 5.19 -3.30 -11.12
C GLY A 167 4.25 -2.74 -10.06
N ASN A 168 3.89 -3.54 -9.06
CA ASN A 168 3.10 -3.09 -7.92
C ASN A 168 4.08 -2.61 -6.84
N VAL A 169 4.12 -1.29 -6.67
CA VAL A 169 5.16 -0.61 -5.90
C VAL A 169 4.55 0.08 -4.70
N GLU A 170 5.07 -0.22 -3.52
CA GLU A 170 4.72 0.49 -2.29
C GLU A 170 5.07 1.96 -2.39
N ARG A 171 4.11 2.82 -2.04
CA ARG A 171 4.33 4.26 -2.04
C ARG A 171 5.02 4.70 -0.76
N ILE A 172 6.16 5.38 -0.92
CA ILE A 172 6.74 6.18 0.16
C ILE A 172 5.80 7.35 0.46
N ASP A 173 5.06 7.19 1.54
CA ASP A 173 4.13 8.14 2.12
C ASP A 173 4.00 7.94 3.63
N GLU A 174 3.03 8.57 4.27
CA GLU A 174 2.85 8.51 5.72
C GLU A 174 2.64 7.08 6.25
N SER A 175 2.11 6.17 5.44
CA SER A 175 1.95 4.74 5.81
C SER A 175 3.30 4.01 5.80
N PHE A 176 4.16 4.36 4.84
CA PHE A 176 5.51 3.84 4.78
C PHE A 176 6.32 4.32 5.99
N LEU A 177 6.20 5.60 6.35
CA LEU A 177 6.90 6.14 7.53
C LEU A 177 6.47 5.43 8.82
N GLU A 178 5.17 5.26 9.00
CA GLU A 178 4.59 4.53 10.14
C GLU A 178 5.12 3.11 10.25
N THR A 179 5.24 2.41 9.11
CA THR A 179 5.71 1.02 9.05
C THR A 179 7.22 0.90 9.27
N GLN A 180 8.02 1.81 8.70
CA GLN A 180 9.49 1.70 8.70
C GLN A 180 10.16 2.40 9.88
N PHE A 181 9.53 3.46 10.43
CA PHE A 181 10.12 4.30 11.48
C PHE A 181 9.25 4.38 12.74
N GLY A 182 8.11 3.67 12.79
CA GLY A 182 7.20 3.69 13.94
C GLY A 182 6.43 4.99 14.13
N SER A 183 6.58 5.96 13.22
CA SER A 183 5.91 7.26 13.30
C SER A 183 5.72 7.87 11.92
N ASN A 184 4.58 8.53 11.71
CA ASN A 184 4.28 9.29 10.48
C ASN A 184 4.40 10.81 10.65
N LYS A 185 4.92 11.26 11.79
CA LYS A 185 5.05 12.70 12.13
C LYS A 185 6.31 13.35 11.55
N GLY A 186 7.21 12.57 10.95
CA GLY A 186 8.46 13.06 10.37
C GLY A 186 8.29 13.87 9.08
N ALA A 187 9.33 14.62 8.73
CA ALA A 187 9.41 15.33 7.47
C ALA A 187 9.67 14.36 6.31
N LEU A 188 8.81 14.39 5.28
CA LEU A 188 9.01 13.64 4.04
C LEU A 188 9.09 14.60 2.87
N PHE A 189 10.21 14.53 2.15
CA PHE A 189 10.44 15.29 0.94
C PHE A 189 10.51 14.37 -0.27
N LYS A 190 9.95 14.83 -1.38
CA LYS A 190 10.18 14.22 -2.69
C LYS A 190 11.03 15.17 -3.51
N VAL A 191 12.16 14.68 -4.01
CA VAL A 191 13.00 15.38 -4.99
C VAL A 191 12.14 15.81 -6.19
N HIS A 192 12.30 17.07 -6.57
CA HIS A 192 11.59 17.72 -7.66
C HIS A 192 12.57 18.58 -8.47
N MET A 193 12.38 18.62 -9.79
CA MET A 193 13.11 19.54 -10.66
C MET A 193 12.32 20.85 -10.74
N PRO A 194 12.97 22.03 -10.80
CA PRO A 194 14.35 22.25 -11.27
C PRO A 194 15.41 22.60 -10.19
N GLY A 195 15.15 22.41 -8.88
CA GLY A 195 16.14 22.76 -7.85
C GLY A 195 17.37 21.82 -7.78
N PRO A 196 18.28 21.99 -6.79
CA PRO A 196 19.52 21.19 -6.66
C PRO A 196 19.24 19.67 -6.60
N GLY A 197 17.99 19.30 -6.30
CA GLY A 197 17.54 17.93 -6.32
C GLY A 197 18.29 17.11 -5.29
N ALA A 198 18.68 15.89 -5.66
CA ALA A 198 19.35 14.95 -4.75
C ALA A 198 20.88 14.95 -4.87
N ASN A 199 21.50 16.00 -5.46
CA ASN A 199 22.96 16.03 -5.61
C ASN A 199 23.69 16.50 -4.33
N PHE A 200 22.95 16.84 -3.27
CA PHE A 200 23.45 17.34 -1.98
C PHE A 200 24.34 18.60 -2.08
N ALA A 201 24.31 19.30 -3.21
CA ALA A 201 25.06 20.55 -3.36
C ALA A 201 24.47 21.64 -2.48
N TYR A 202 25.35 22.38 -1.80
CA TYR A 202 24.96 23.54 -1.02
C TYR A 202 24.49 24.67 -1.95
N ALA A 203 23.24 25.12 -1.78
CA ALA A 203 22.62 26.15 -2.62
C ALA A 203 22.65 27.56 -1.98
N GLY A 204 23.30 27.70 -0.82
CA GLY A 204 23.27 28.91 0.02
C GLY A 204 22.32 28.76 1.22
N ASN A 205 22.19 29.83 2.00
CA ASN A 205 21.39 29.88 3.24
C ASN A 205 19.89 30.13 3.00
N ASP A 206 19.47 30.46 1.79
CA ASP A 206 18.08 30.78 1.46
C ASP A 206 17.22 29.49 1.31
N PRO A 207 16.25 29.23 2.22
CA PRO A 207 15.41 28.03 2.18
C PRO A 207 14.55 27.92 0.90
N GLU A 208 14.20 29.03 0.26
CA GLU A 208 13.38 29.05 -0.97
C GLU A 208 14.08 28.33 -2.14
N LYS A 209 15.41 28.33 -2.17
CA LYS A 209 16.18 27.56 -3.17
C LYS A 209 15.96 26.06 -3.04
N TYR A 210 15.76 25.57 -1.82
CA TYR A 210 15.50 24.16 -1.55
C TYR A 210 14.03 23.79 -1.80
N LYS A 211 13.07 24.70 -1.58
CA LYS A 211 11.65 24.49 -1.97
C LYS A 211 11.48 24.17 -3.45
N LYS A 212 12.34 24.72 -4.32
CA LYS A 212 12.36 24.40 -5.77
C LYS A 212 12.84 22.98 -6.06
N GLY A 213 13.70 22.42 -5.20
CA GLY A 213 14.31 21.09 -5.35
C GLY A 213 13.58 19.98 -4.62
N PHE A 214 12.75 20.32 -3.63
CA PHE A 214 12.11 19.36 -2.74
C PHE A 214 10.64 19.71 -2.51
N LYS A 215 9.77 18.81 -2.97
CA LYS A 215 8.34 18.90 -2.69
C LYS A 215 8.03 18.23 -1.35
N ALA A 216 7.60 19.01 -0.37
CA ALA A 216 7.08 18.51 0.90
C ALA A 216 5.88 17.56 0.69
N LYS A 217 5.80 16.53 1.54
CA LYS A 217 4.76 15.49 1.51
C LYS A 217 4.03 15.32 2.84
N THR A 218 4.53 15.92 3.90
CA THR A 218 3.93 15.93 5.24
C THR A 218 3.92 17.36 5.78
N LYS A 219 3.04 17.63 6.76
CA LYS A 219 2.99 18.93 7.45
C LYS A 219 4.32 19.30 8.09
N ALA A 220 5.01 18.32 8.69
CA ALA A 220 6.34 18.54 9.26
C ALA A 220 7.36 19.01 8.20
N ALA A 221 7.27 18.50 6.97
CA ALA A 221 8.12 18.95 5.86
C ALA A 221 7.74 20.34 5.33
N GLU A 222 6.46 20.73 5.41
CA GLU A 222 6.01 22.07 5.04
C GLU A 222 6.59 23.12 6.00
N HIS A 223 6.57 22.82 7.32
CA HIS A 223 7.14 23.68 8.36
C HIS A 223 8.68 23.68 8.44
N SER A 224 9.36 22.80 7.71
CA SER A 224 10.84 22.74 7.75
C SER A 224 11.51 23.90 6.98
N TYR A 225 10.73 24.73 6.32
CA TYR A 225 11.23 25.88 5.57
C TYR A 225 10.91 27.23 6.24
N ASP A 226 10.18 27.20 7.34
CA ASP A 226 9.86 28.36 8.17
C ASP A 226 11.02 28.61 9.15
#